data_AF-A0A946QJP1-F1
#
_entry.id   AF-A0A946QJP1-F1
#
_cell.length_a   1.000
_cell.length_b   1.000
_cell.length_c   1.000
_cell.angle_alpha   90.00
_cell.angle_beta   90.00
_cell.angle_gamma   90.00
#
_symmetry.space_group_name_H-M   'P 1'
#
loop_
_entity.id
_entity.type
_entity.pdbx_description
1 polymer ?
#
loop_
_entity_poly.entity_id
_entity_poly.type
_entity_poly.pdbx_seq_one_letter_code
_entity_poly.pdbx_strand_id
1 'polypeptide(L)'
;MGNYAKRYFQKVFGGKLRTAEFVASIATVTLLAITYFVSGLDGVVSILMWAIPLTALLTTIVIGIIIAPYSIHREDRAKTSELEKLLKSKMVNDEICDKLGKLLRDGNEIATMCKRQVYPTPWEQYHLWTGEAEGYILDNIGKSYQSIFKNNISIHQTDLIQNEDTLQLYEPLCSRLQHIQDFIKEFCT
;
A
#
# COMPACT_ATOMS: atom_id res chain seq x y z
N MET A 1 14.89 3.11 23.05
CA MET A 1 15.91 2.07 22.76
C MET A 1 15.45 0.63 23.05
N GLY A 2 14.43 0.36 23.88
CA GLY A 2 14.07 -1.01 24.28
C GLY A 2 13.56 -1.96 23.17
N ASN A 3 12.88 -1.46 22.13
CA ASN A 3 12.25 -2.32 21.12
C ASN A 3 13.24 -2.96 20.13
N TYR A 4 14.35 -2.28 19.81
CA TYR A 4 15.36 -2.82 18.90
C TYR A 4 16.14 -3.95 19.56
N ALA A 5 16.60 -3.74 20.81
CA ALA A 5 17.28 -4.76 21.60
C ALA A 5 16.37 -5.99 21.79
N LYS A 6 15.10 -5.80 22.14
CA LYS A 6 14.13 -6.91 22.28
C LYS A 6 13.98 -7.72 20.98
N ARG A 7 13.83 -7.05 19.82
CA ARG A 7 13.76 -7.73 18.51
C ARG A 7 15.06 -8.47 18.18
N TYR A 8 16.20 -7.89 18.52
CA TYR A 8 17.51 -8.49 18.32
C TYR A 8 17.65 -9.79 19.12
N PHE A 9 17.39 -9.74 20.43
CA PHE A 9 17.39 -10.94 21.28
C PHE A 9 16.38 -11.98 20.81
N GLN A 10 15.17 -11.58 20.45
CA GLN A 10 14.17 -12.52 19.94
C GLN A 10 14.61 -13.21 18.64
N LYS A 11 15.39 -12.56 17.77
CA LYS A 11 15.94 -13.20 16.56
C LYS A 11 17.15 -14.10 16.82
N VAL A 12 17.99 -13.73 17.79
CA VAL A 12 19.13 -14.56 18.19
C VAL A 12 18.63 -15.85 18.84
N PHE A 13 17.60 -15.76 19.70
CA PHE A 13 17.16 -16.87 20.55
C PHE A 13 15.87 -17.58 20.10
N GLY A 14 14.98 -16.93 19.35
CA GLY A 14 13.57 -17.36 19.17
C GLY A 14 13.31 -18.56 18.26
N GLY A 15 14.33 -19.23 17.71
CA GLY A 15 14.13 -20.43 16.90
C GLY A 15 15.37 -21.27 16.69
N LYS A 16 16.55 -20.62 16.67
CA LYS A 16 17.84 -21.30 16.53
C LYS A 16 18.24 -22.11 17.78
N LEU A 17 17.77 -21.71 18.96
CA LEU A 17 18.01 -22.44 20.20
C LEU A 17 17.42 -23.85 20.13
N ARG A 18 16.18 -23.96 19.63
CA ARG A 18 15.45 -25.23 19.52
C ARG A 18 16.13 -26.22 18.57
N THR A 19 16.71 -25.73 17.47
CA THR A 19 17.51 -26.55 16.55
C THR A 19 18.86 -26.97 17.16
N ALA A 20 19.51 -26.09 17.92
CA ALA A 20 20.76 -26.40 18.59
C ALA A 20 20.57 -27.44 19.71
N GLU A 21 19.50 -27.32 20.49
CA GLU A 21 19.08 -28.30 21.50
C GLU A 21 18.81 -29.68 20.88
N PHE A 22 18.13 -29.72 19.73
CA PHE A 22 17.86 -30.96 19.01
C PHE A 22 19.12 -31.63 18.48
N VAL A 23 20.08 -30.86 17.94
CA VAL A 23 21.36 -31.41 17.47
C VAL A 23 22.23 -31.89 18.64
N ALA A 24 22.25 -31.13 19.74
CA ALA A 24 22.99 -31.50 20.95
C ALA A 24 22.43 -32.77 21.62
N SER A 25 21.10 -32.96 21.62
CA SER A 25 20.47 -34.17 22.17
C SER A 25 20.76 -35.41 21.34
N ILE A 26 20.75 -35.32 20.01
CA ILE A 26 21.15 -36.42 19.13
C ILE A 26 22.62 -36.79 19.36
N ALA A 27 23.50 -35.79 19.43
CA ALA A 27 24.93 -36.02 19.64
C ALA A 27 25.23 -36.69 20.99
N THR A 28 24.55 -36.26 22.06
CA THR A 28 24.71 -36.86 23.41
C THR A 28 24.17 -38.29 23.48
N VAL A 29 23.01 -38.57 22.87
CA VAL A 29 22.47 -39.94 22.79
C VAL A 29 23.41 -40.86 22.00
N THR A 30 23.98 -40.37 20.90
CA THR A 30 24.93 -41.15 20.08
C THR A 30 26.21 -41.46 20.84
N LEU A 31 26.74 -40.50 21.61
CA LEU A 31 27.93 -40.71 22.46
C LEU A 31 27.69 -41.71 23.58
N LEU A 32 26.52 -41.64 24.23
CA LEU A 32 26.09 -42.61 25.24
C LEU A 32 25.98 -44.03 24.66
N ALA A 33 25.48 -44.16 23.43
CA ALA A 33 25.44 -45.46 22.75
C ALA A 33 26.85 -46.00 22.49
N ILE A 34 27.80 -45.16 22.06
CA ILE A 34 29.19 -45.56 21.78
C ILE A 34 29.91 -46.04 23.04
N THR A 35 29.70 -45.39 24.20
CA THR A 35 30.29 -45.86 25.47
C THR A 35 29.84 -47.25 25.88
N TYR A 36 28.63 -47.66 25.49
CA TYR A 36 28.12 -48.99 25.82
C TYR A 36 28.87 -50.10 25.08
N PHE A 37 29.51 -49.79 23.94
CA PHE A 37 30.25 -50.75 23.12
C PHE A 37 31.78 -50.68 23.30
N VAL A 38 32.32 -49.59 23.87
CA VAL A 38 33.77 -49.37 23.99
C VAL A 38 34.13 -49.06 25.45
N SER A 39 34.50 -50.09 26.20
CA SER A 39 34.97 -49.96 27.59
C SER A 39 36.32 -49.24 27.66
N GLY A 40 36.45 -48.27 28.58
CA GLY A 40 37.69 -47.53 28.83
C GLY A 40 37.71 -46.07 28.37
N LEU A 41 36.61 -45.57 27.80
CA LEU A 41 36.47 -44.16 27.37
C LEU A 41 35.63 -43.29 28.32
N ASP A 42 35.26 -43.79 29.49
CA ASP A 42 34.30 -43.13 30.41
C ASP A 42 34.70 -41.69 30.78
N GLY A 43 35.99 -41.45 31.01
CA GLY A 43 36.51 -40.10 31.32
C GLY A 43 36.40 -39.13 30.13
N VAL A 44 36.67 -39.60 28.91
CA VAL A 44 36.60 -38.78 27.69
C VAL A 44 35.16 -38.48 27.34
N VAL A 45 34.26 -39.46 27.49
CA VAL A 45 32.84 -39.27 27.18
C VAL A 45 32.15 -38.38 28.20
N SER A 46 32.52 -38.45 29.47
CA SER A 46 32.03 -37.51 30.49
C SER A 46 32.34 -36.06 30.11
N ILE A 47 33.56 -35.78 29.65
CA ILE A 47 33.96 -34.43 29.21
C ILE A 47 33.19 -34.02 27.94
N LEU A 48 33.09 -34.91 26.95
CA LEU A 48 32.38 -34.64 25.69
C LEU A 48 30.88 -34.40 25.89
N MET A 49 30.26 -35.10 26.85
CA MET A 49 28.84 -34.96 27.17
C MET A 49 28.48 -33.53 27.61
N TRP A 50 29.41 -32.82 28.25
CA TRP A 50 29.25 -31.40 28.60
C TRP A 50 29.78 -30.45 27.55
N ALA A 51 30.91 -30.78 26.91
CA ALA A 51 31.54 -29.91 25.93
C ALA A 51 30.68 -29.73 24.67
N ILE A 52 29.96 -30.76 24.22
CA ILE A 52 29.16 -30.70 22.99
C ILE A 52 27.93 -29.78 23.12
N PRO A 53 27.08 -29.91 24.14
CA PRO A 53 26.00 -28.95 24.35
C PRO A 53 26.51 -27.51 24.52
N LEU A 54 27.61 -27.35 25.25
CA LEU A 54 28.17 -26.03 25.54
C LEU A 54 28.74 -25.36 24.28
N THR A 55 29.47 -26.11 23.45
CA THR A 55 29.98 -25.61 22.16
C THR A 55 28.85 -25.36 21.15
N ALA A 56 27.83 -26.21 21.09
CA ALA A 56 26.65 -26.00 20.25
C ALA A 56 25.89 -24.73 20.66
N LEU A 57 25.73 -24.47 21.96
CA LEU A 57 25.09 -23.26 22.47
C LEU A 57 25.92 -22.02 22.13
N LEU A 58 27.23 -22.06 22.37
CA LEU A 58 28.14 -20.93 22.16
C LEU A 58 28.25 -20.56 20.67
N THR A 59 28.35 -21.56 19.78
CA THR A 59 28.34 -21.35 18.33
C THR A 59 27.02 -20.78 17.84
N THR A 60 25.88 -21.25 18.36
CA THR A 60 24.55 -20.74 18.00
C THR A 60 24.39 -19.27 18.40
N ILE A 61 24.89 -18.88 19.58
CA ILE A 61 24.90 -17.48 20.03
C ILE A 61 25.76 -16.63 19.09
N VAL A 62 26.99 -17.04 18.80
CA VAL A 62 27.92 -16.28 17.95
C VAL A 62 27.34 -16.10 16.54
N ILE A 63 26.85 -17.17 15.93
CA ILE A 63 26.21 -17.13 14.60
C ILE A 63 24.94 -16.26 14.65
N GLY A 64 24.16 -16.36 15.72
CA GLY A 64 23.00 -15.52 15.96
C GLY A 64 23.36 -14.04 15.98
N ILE A 65 24.40 -13.67 16.73
CA ILE A 65 24.88 -12.28 16.87
C ILE A 65 25.35 -11.71 15.52
N ILE A 66 26.04 -12.51 14.70
CA ILE A 66 26.55 -12.08 13.39
C ILE A 66 25.41 -11.94 12.37
N ILE A 67 24.44 -12.87 12.35
CA ILE A 67 23.37 -12.89 11.34
C ILE A 67 22.20 -11.96 11.70
N ALA A 68 21.94 -11.75 12.99
CA ALA A 68 20.87 -10.88 13.47
C ALA A 68 20.87 -9.46 12.86
N PRO A 69 21.99 -8.71 12.84
CA PRO A 69 21.99 -7.35 12.28
C PRO A 69 21.66 -7.36 10.79
N TYR A 70 22.18 -8.32 10.02
CA TYR A 70 21.87 -8.47 8.60
C TYR A 70 20.38 -8.76 8.37
N SER A 71 19.80 -9.65 9.17
CA SER A 71 18.39 -10.03 9.08
C SER A 71 17.45 -8.88 9.45
N ILE A 72 17.79 -8.09 10.48
CA ILE A 72 17.00 -6.92 10.89
C ILE A 72 17.07 -5.85 9.81
N HIS A 73 18.27 -5.56 9.28
CA HIS A 73 18.44 -4.56 8.22
C HIS A 73 17.66 -4.92 6.96
N ARG A 74 17.62 -6.20 6.59
CA ARG A 74 16.84 -6.69 5.44
C ARG A 74 15.33 -6.51 5.65
N GLU A 75 14.82 -6.80 6.84
CA GLU A 75 13.40 -6.57 7.17
C GLU A 75 13.05 -5.09 7.18
N ASP A 76 13.88 -4.26 7.77
CA ASP A 76 13.62 -2.83 7.86
C ASP A 76 13.65 -2.20 6.45
N ARG A 77 14.56 -2.63 5.56
CA ARG A 77 14.55 -2.24 4.14
C ARG A 77 13.31 -2.72 3.39
N ALA A 78 12.85 -3.94 3.64
CA ALA A 78 11.64 -4.46 3.02
C ALA A 78 10.42 -3.59 3.43
N LYS A 79 10.30 -3.31 4.73
CA LYS A 79 9.23 -2.45 5.28
C LYS A 79 9.31 -1.02 4.76
N THR A 80 10.50 -0.43 4.66
CA THR A 80 10.64 0.92 4.11
C THR A 80 10.25 0.96 2.63
N SER A 81 10.59 -0.07 1.85
CA SER A 81 10.21 -0.14 0.44
C SER A 81 8.71 -0.30 0.24
N GLU A 82 8.04 -1.05 1.12
CA GLU A 82 6.59 -1.21 1.12
C GLU A 82 5.90 0.10 1.52
N LEU A 83 6.42 0.77 2.56
CA LEU A 83 5.93 2.07 3.00
C LEU A 83 6.13 3.15 1.93
N GLU A 84 7.24 3.12 1.20
CA GLU A 84 7.50 4.05 0.09
C GLU A 84 6.52 3.82 -1.07
N LYS A 85 6.16 2.57 -1.38
CA LYS A 85 5.13 2.28 -2.38
C LYS A 85 3.76 2.78 -1.95
N LEU A 86 3.39 2.57 -0.68
CA LEU A 86 2.14 3.07 -0.12
C LEU A 86 2.10 4.61 -0.10
N LEU A 87 3.22 5.27 0.22
CA LEU A 87 3.33 6.72 0.18
C LEU A 87 3.21 7.26 -1.24
N LYS A 88 3.88 6.65 -2.23
CA LYS A 88 3.76 7.05 -3.64
C LYS A 88 2.32 6.88 -4.15
N SER A 89 1.69 5.75 -3.83
CA SER A 89 0.27 5.53 -4.15
C SER A 89 -0.62 6.59 -3.50
N LYS A 90 -0.39 6.91 -2.23
CA LYS A 90 -1.18 7.93 -1.53
C LYS A 90 -0.98 9.33 -2.12
N MET A 91 0.27 9.70 -2.45
CA MET A 91 0.54 11.00 -3.08
C MET A 91 -0.15 11.14 -4.44
N VAL A 92 -0.16 10.08 -5.26
CA VAL A 92 -0.89 10.07 -6.53
C VAL A 92 -2.40 10.22 -6.29
N ASN A 93 -2.96 9.52 -5.30
CA ASN A 93 -4.37 9.68 -4.95
C ASN A 93 -4.69 11.08 -4.45
N ASP A 94 -3.86 11.66 -3.58
CA ASP A 94 -4.03 13.02 -3.05
C ASP A 94 -4.02 14.06 -4.19
N GLU A 95 -3.12 13.90 -5.19
CA GLU A 95 -3.07 14.75 -6.38
C GLU A 95 -4.33 14.61 -7.25
N ILE A 96 -4.82 13.39 -7.46
CA ILE A 96 -6.08 13.12 -8.16
C ILE A 96 -7.25 13.78 -7.44
N CYS A 97 -7.30 13.65 -6.12
CA CYS A 97 -8.34 14.24 -5.28
C CYS A 97 -8.35 15.76 -5.33
N ASP A 98 -7.20 16.41 -5.26
CA ASP A 98 -7.09 17.86 -5.33
C ASP A 98 -7.56 18.39 -6.70
N LYS A 99 -7.13 17.74 -7.79
CA LYS A 99 -7.51 18.14 -9.14
C LYS A 99 -8.98 17.87 -9.45
N LEU A 100 -9.55 16.74 -9.02
CA LEU A 100 -10.99 16.48 -9.10
C LEU A 100 -11.79 17.48 -8.25
N GLY A 101 -11.31 17.81 -7.05
CA GLY A 101 -11.92 18.82 -6.19
C GLY A 101 -11.93 20.22 -6.83
N LYS A 102 -10.87 20.58 -7.57
CA LYS A 102 -10.83 21.80 -8.37
C LYS A 102 -11.85 21.76 -9.51
N LEU A 103 -11.87 20.69 -10.31
CA LEU A 103 -12.84 20.53 -11.40
C LEU A 103 -14.28 20.59 -10.91
N LEU A 104 -14.56 20.03 -9.73
CA LEU A 104 -15.88 20.10 -9.09
C LEU A 104 -16.25 21.54 -8.71
N ARG A 105 -15.30 22.30 -8.17
CA ARG A 105 -15.52 23.70 -7.78
C ARG A 105 -15.79 24.58 -9.00
N ASP A 106 -14.96 24.44 -10.03
CA ASP A 106 -15.05 25.22 -11.26
C ASP A 106 -16.38 24.92 -11.98
N GLY A 107 -16.78 23.64 -12.06
CA GLY A 107 -18.06 23.28 -12.66
C GLY A 107 -19.28 23.71 -11.83
N ASN A 108 -19.19 23.74 -10.49
CA ASN A 108 -20.24 24.32 -9.64
C ASN A 108 -20.40 25.84 -9.85
N GLU A 109 -19.32 26.54 -10.12
CA GLU A 109 -19.36 27.97 -10.46
C GLU A 109 -20.12 28.19 -11.77
N ILE A 110 -19.82 27.39 -12.81
CA ILE A 110 -20.57 27.41 -14.08
C ILE A 110 -22.05 27.07 -13.85
N ALA A 111 -22.35 26.05 -13.04
CA ALA A 111 -23.74 25.67 -12.72
C ALA A 111 -24.48 26.81 -12.00
N THR A 112 -23.79 27.54 -11.13
CA THR A 112 -24.33 28.72 -10.46
C THR A 112 -24.62 29.86 -11.43
N MET A 113 -23.75 30.09 -12.42
CA MET A 113 -23.97 31.07 -13.49
C MET A 113 -25.20 30.69 -14.34
N CYS A 114 -25.35 29.42 -14.72
CA CYS A 114 -26.52 28.91 -15.43
C CYS A 114 -27.81 29.09 -14.62
N LYS A 115 -27.79 28.75 -13.32
CA LYS A 115 -28.95 28.90 -12.42
C LYS A 115 -29.36 30.36 -12.23
N ARG A 116 -28.39 31.29 -12.23
CA ARG A 116 -28.62 32.74 -12.13
C ARG A 116 -29.10 33.36 -13.45
N GLN A 117 -29.23 32.58 -14.53
CA GLN A 117 -29.62 33.04 -15.86
C GLN A 117 -28.74 34.23 -16.34
N VAL A 118 -27.44 34.17 -16.04
CA VAL A 118 -26.49 35.20 -16.47
C VAL A 118 -26.40 35.18 -17.99
N TYR A 119 -26.63 36.33 -18.62
CA TYR A 119 -26.48 36.52 -20.06
C TYR A 119 -25.15 37.25 -20.38
N PRO A 120 -24.36 36.77 -21.35
CA PRO A 120 -24.58 35.57 -22.16
C PRO A 120 -24.39 34.26 -21.39
N THR A 121 -25.14 33.22 -21.78
CA THR A 121 -25.02 31.87 -21.21
C THR A 121 -23.57 31.36 -21.29
N PRO A 122 -23.01 30.76 -20.23
CA PRO A 122 -21.59 30.41 -20.14
C PRO A 122 -21.21 29.14 -20.93
N TRP A 123 -21.58 29.09 -22.22
CA TRP A 123 -21.33 27.96 -23.13
C TRP A 123 -19.84 27.68 -23.32
N GLU A 124 -19.05 28.74 -23.48
CA GLU A 124 -17.61 28.62 -23.69
C GLU A 124 -16.93 28.01 -22.45
N GLN A 125 -17.27 28.51 -21.26
CA GLN A 125 -16.75 27.99 -20.00
C GLN A 125 -17.16 26.53 -19.80
N TYR A 126 -18.40 26.16 -20.13
CA TYR A 126 -18.87 24.78 -20.06
C TYR A 126 -18.09 23.82 -20.96
N HIS A 127 -17.86 24.19 -22.23
CA HIS A 127 -17.13 23.34 -23.16
C HIS A 127 -15.65 23.20 -22.79
N LEU A 128 -15.02 24.30 -22.36
CA LEU A 128 -13.63 24.28 -21.87
C LEU A 128 -13.49 23.39 -20.63
N TRP A 129 -14.37 23.57 -19.64
CA TRP A 129 -14.40 22.75 -18.43
C TRP A 129 -14.64 21.27 -18.75
N THR A 130 -15.60 20.99 -19.64
CA THR A 130 -15.87 19.63 -20.11
C THR A 130 -14.63 18.99 -20.72
N GLY A 131 -13.95 19.69 -21.63
CA GLY A 131 -12.75 19.19 -22.29
C GLY A 131 -11.62 18.92 -21.30
N GLU A 132 -11.40 19.82 -20.34
CA GLU A 132 -10.40 19.64 -19.28
C GLU A 132 -10.74 18.44 -18.39
N ALA A 133 -11.99 18.30 -17.96
CA ALA A 133 -12.44 17.19 -17.13
C ALA A 133 -12.31 15.85 -17.87
N GLU A 134 -12.75 15.78 -19.12
CA GLU A 134 -12.66 14.56 -19.94
C GLU A 134 -11.22 14.13 -20.22
N GLY A 135 -10.34 15.09 -20.52
CA GLY A 135 -8.92 14.84 -20.72
C GLY A 135 -8.26 14.35 -19.44
N TYR A 136 -8.52 15.04 -18.32
CA TYR A 136 -7.94 14.67 -17.03
C TYR A 136 -8.36 13.26 -16.57
N ILE A 137 -9.66 12.95 -16.67
CA ILE A 137 -10.20 11.63 -16.31
C ILE A 137 -9.59 10.55 -17.20
N LEU A 138 -9.46 10.79 -18.51
CA LEU A 138 -8.85 9.83 -19.43
C LEU A 138 -7.40 9.54 -19.07
N ASP A 139 -6.61 10.59 -18.81
CA ASP A 139 -5.16 10.50 -18.63
C ASP A 139 -4.77 9.91 -17.26
N ASN A 140 -5.58 10.14 -16.21
CA ASN A 140 -5.21 9.80 -14.83
C ASN A 140 -6.06 8.69 -14.20
N ILE A 141 -7.31 8.51 -14.64
CA ILE A 141 -8.24 7.54 -14.04
C ILE A 141 -8.52 6.40 -15.02
N GLY A 142 -8.81 6.73 -16.28
CA GLY A 142 -8.91 5.80 -17.40
C GLY A 142 -10.21 5.89 -18.20
N LYS A 143 -10.23 5.13 -19.31
CA LYS A 143 -11.30 5.14 -20.32
C LYS A 143 -12.69 4.76 -19.79
N SER A 144 -12.76 3.89 -18.77
CA SER A 144 -14.03 3.47 -18.17
C SER A 144 -14.74 4.65 -17.51
N TYR A 145 -14.04 5.39 -16.65
CA TYR A 145 -14.57 6.57 -15.96
C TYR A 145 -14.87 7.71 -16.94
N GLN A 146 -14.06 7.87 -17.98
CA GLN A 146 -14.37 8.82 -19.06
C GLN A 146 -15.70 8.48 -19.75
N SER A 147 -15.95 7.19 -20.01
CA SER A 147 -17.22 6.75 -20.61
C SER A 147 -18.41 7.02 -19.70
N ILE A 148 -18.26 6.80 -18.38
CA ILE A 148 -19.28 7.13 -17.38
C ILE A 148 -19.55 8.64 -17.35
N PHE A 149 -18.50 9.46 -17.35
CA PHE A 149 -18.63 10.92 -17.38
C PHE A 149 -19.33 11.44 -18.65
N LYS A 150 -19.18 10.71 -19.77
CA LYS A 150 -19.85 11.02 -21.06
C LYS A 150 -21.29 10.52 -21.14
N ASN A 151 -21.60 9.39 -20.52
CA ASN A 151 -22.91 8.74 -20.59
C ASN A 151 -23.94 9.45 -19.70
N ASN A 152 -24.48 10.57 -20.19
CA ASN A 152 -25.83 11.06 -19.87
C ASN A 152 -26.29 12.21 -20.79
N ILE A 153 -25.73 12.30 -22.00
CA ILE A 153 -26.10 13.33 -22.98
C ILE A 153 -26.94 12.69 -24.08
N SER A 154 -28.19 12.36 -23.77
CA SER A 154 -29.23 12.35 -24.79
C SER A 154 -29.83 13.75 -24.84
N ILE A 155 -29.10 14.70 -25.44
CA ILE A 155 -29.70 15.96 -25.84
C ILE A 155 -30.65 15.62 -26.99
N HIS A 156 -31.94 15.50 -26.69
CA HIS A 156 -32.96 15.62 -27.73
C HIS A 156 -32.91 17.05 -28.23
N GLN A 157 -32.15 17.23 -29.30
CA GLN A 157 -32.08 18.45 -30.10
C GLN A 157 -33.46 18.66 -30.73
N THR A 158 -34.35 19.29 -29.98
CA THR A 158 -35.67 19.68 -30.45
C THR A 158 -35.65 21.20 -30.50
N ASP A 159 -35.75 21.72 -31.72
CA ASP A 159 -35.85 23.15 -32.01
C ASP A 159 -36.96 23.77 -31.14
N LEU A 160 -36.63 24.66 -30.18
CA LEU A 160 -37.53 25.65 -29.60
C LEU A 160 -36.78 26.74 -28.78
N ILE A 161 -36.49 27.85 -29.46
CA ILE A 161 -36.63 29.26 -29.01
C ILE A 161 -36.06 29.67 -27.62
N GLN A 162 -34.82 30.17 -27.64
CA GLN A 162 -34.25 31.39 -27.02
C GLN A 162 -34.38 31.67 -25.50
N ASN A 163 -35.12 30.90 -24.70
CA ASN A 163 -35.09 30.98 -23.23
C ASN A 163 -34.85 29.61 -22.55
N GLU A 164 -34.74 28.53 -23.33
CA GLU A 164 -34.49 27.16 -22.86
C GLU A 164 -32.99 26.78 -22.82
N ASP A 165 -32.12 27.56 -23.45
CA ASP A 165 -30.69 27.23 -23.60
C ASP A 165 -29.95 27.07 -22.27
N THR A 166 -30.29 27.86 -21.25
CA THR A 166 -29.71 27.75 -19.90
C THR A 166 -30.13 26.48 -19.16
N LEU A 167 -31.36 26.00 -19.39
CA LEU A 167 -31.87 24.77 -18.78
C LEU A 167 -31.27 23.53 -19.47
N GLN A 168 -31.12 23.58 -20.80
CA GLN A 168 -30.50 22.52 -21.60
C GLN A 168 -29.04 22.25 -21.20
N LEU A 169 -28.31 23.26 -20.73
CA LEU A 169 -26.91 23.11 -20.28
C LEU A 169 -26.80 22.70 -18.81
N TYR A 170 -27.77 23.07 -17.98
CA TYR A 170 -27.73 22.85 -16.54
C TYR A 170 -27.89 21.36 -16.17
N GLU A 171 -28.81 20.64 -16.80
CA GLU A 171 -29.03 19.21 -16.49
C GLU A 171 -27.82 18.32 -16.80
N PRO A 172 -27.20 18.39 -18.00
CA PRO A 172 -25.97 17.62 -18.30
C PRO A 172 -24.82 17.99 -17.37
N LEU A 173 -24.69 19.28 -17.04
CA LEU A 173 -23.66 19.78 -16.13
C LEU A 173 -23.84 19.19 -14.72
N CYS A 174 -25.06 19.20 -14.18
CA CYS A 174 -25.36 18.62 -12.88
C CYS A 174 -25.07 17.10 -12.84
N SER A 175 -25.45 16.35 -13.88
CA SER A 175 -25.12 14.92 -13.96
C SER A 175 -23.60 14.70 -13.94
N ARG A 176 -22.85 15.49 -14.70
CA ARG A 176 -21.39 15.39 -14.76
C ARG A 176 -20.71 15.76 -13.45
N LEU A 177 -21.22 16.77 -12.75
CA LEU A 177 -20.78 17.12 -11.41
C LEU A 177 -21.03 16.00 -10.41
N GLN A 178 -22.19 15.33 -10.50
CA GLN A 178 -22.51 14.17 -9.68
C GLN A 178 -21.49 13.03 -9.90
N HIS A 179 -21.15 12.73 -11.16
CA HIS A 179 -20.11 11.74 -11.47
C HIS A 179 -18.75 12.12 -10.89
N ILE A 180 -18.33 13.38 -10.96
CA ILE A 180 -17.08 13.84 -10.33
C ILE A 180 -17.15 13.65 -8.81
N GLN A 181 -18.27 13.96 -8.16
CA GLN A 181 -18.44 13.71 -6.72
C GLN A 181 -18.33 12.23 -6.37
N ASP A 182 -18.91 11.36 -7.19
CA ASP A 182 -18.84 9.92 -6.95
C ASP A 182 -17.42 9.39 -7.18
N PHE A 183 -16.69 9.92 -8.16
CA PHE A 183 -15.26 9.62 -8.32
C PHE A 183 -14.44 10.08 -7.11
N ILE A 184 -14.69 11.28 -6.59
CA ILE A 184 -14.02 11.75 -5.37
C ILE A 184 -14.29 10.80 -4.19
N LYS A 185 -15.53 10.33 -4.01
CA LYS A 185 -15.82 9.33 -2.96
C LYS A 185 -15.10 8.02 -3.19
N GLU A 186 -14.87 7.62 -4.43
CA GLU A 186 -14.19 6.36 -4.73
C GLU A 186 -12.67 6.44 -4.55
N PHE A 187 -12.05 7.56 -4.92
CA PHE A 187 -10.59 7.72 -4.92
C PHE A 187 -10.03 8.40 -3.67
N CYS A 188 -10.84 9.15 -2.93
CA CYS A 188 -10.40 9.98 -1.80
C CYS A 188 -10.82 9.48 -0.42
N THR A 189 -11.50 8.33 -0.35
CA THR A 189 -11.97 7.71 0.91
C THR A 189 -11.18 6.43 1.19
#